data_AF-A0A8T8WB85-F1
#
_entry.id   AF-A0A8T8WB85-F1
#
_cell.length_a   1.000
_cell.length_b   1.000
_cell.length_c   1.000
_cell.angle_alpha   90.00
_cell.angle_beta   90.00
_cell.angle_gamma   90.00
#
_symmetry.space_group_name_H-M   'P 1'
#
loop_
_entity.id
_entity.type
_entity.pdbx_description
1 polymer ?
#
loop_
_entity_poly.entity_id
_entity_poly.type
_entity_poly.pdbx_seq_one_letter_code
_entity_poly.pdbx_strand_id
1 'polypeptide(L)'
;MKYVLVGCGAAKRDERSEARDLYTSTYFAKKRAYAETVGDEWAILSAEHGLVEPDAEIDPYETHIDDLDDHRLNQLAHRIGMELIEWLVARGADTGDEIIVLAGRSYVDPLRERETFHAGIEPSVSFPFEQLDLGGIGEQMSWLGERVAAATAEQSTLITDGGEPLTCDDKDCDEPAHVRVFPTHGETDHSALRCRDCYERDAERDWFDRWARQIQSRDGGDGR
;
A
#
# COMPACT_ATOMS: atom_id res chain seq x y z
N MET A 1 6.76 -11.10 -4.54
CA MET A 1 6.72 -9.88 -3.71
C MET A 1 7.63 -8.83 -4.31
N LYS A 2 7.32 -7.57 -4.05
CA LYS A 2 8.07 -6.39 -4.45
C LYS A 2 8.58 -5.69 -3.20
N TYR A 3 9.89 -5.64 -3.08
CA TYR A 3 10.63 -4.99 -2.02
C TYR A 3 11.15 -3.64 -2.52
N VAL A 4 10.74 -2.53 -1.92
CA VAL A 4 11.08 -1.20 -2.43
C VAL A 4 12.07 -0.50 -1.51
N LEU A 5 13.23 -0.11 -2.05
CA LEU A 5 14.23 0.68 -1.35
C LEU A 5 14.13 2.14 -1.78
N VAL A 6 13.75 3.04 -0.86
CA VAL A 6 13.59 4.46 -1.15
C VAL A 6 14.82 5.22 -0.67
N GLY A 7 15.56 5.87 -1.58
CA GLY A 7 16.67 6.75 -1.19
C GLY A 7 16.20 7.88 -0.28
N CYS A 8 16.92 8.17 0.79
CA CYS A 8 16.58 9.24 1.73
C CYS A 8 16.53 10.62 1.06
N GLY A 9 15.83 11.58 1.68
CA GLY A 9 15.75 12.97 1.22
C GLY A 9 16.70 13.92 1.97
N ALA A 10 17.07 15.02 1.32
CA ALA A 10 17.84 16.09 1.97
C ALA A 10 16.99 16.87 2.98
N ALA A 11 15.80 17.32 2.55
CA ALA A 11 14.86 18.07 3.39
C ALA A 11 14.19 17.15 4.42
N LYS A 12 14.32 17.50 5.70
CA LYS A 12 13.81 16.75 6.85
C LYS A 12 13.00 17.66 7.77
N ARG A 13 12.25 17.08 8.69
CA ARG A 13 11.66 17.80 9.84
C ARG A 13 12.76 18.19 10.84
N ASP A 14 12.43 19.10 11.73
CA ASP A 14 13.35 19.57 12.78
C ASP A 14 13.25 18.76 14.08
N GLU A 15 12.40 17.74 14.11
CA GLU A 15 12.13 16.90 15.28
C GLU A 15 12.15 15.42 14.94
N ARG A 16 12.36 14.59 15.97
CA ARG A 16 12.27 13.14 15.90
C ARG A 16 10.93 12.73 15.29
N SER A 17 10.96 11.82 14.33
CA SER A 17 9.78 11.35 13.62
C SER A 17 10.00 9.93 13.11
N GLU A 18 8.93 9.23 12.78
CA GLU A 18 9.03 8.01 11.98
C GLU A 18 9.75 8.29 10.65
N ALA A 19 10.59 7.38 10.19
CA ALA A 19 11.46 7.60 9.04
C ALA A 19 10.67 7.90 7.76
N ARG A 20 9.48 7.30 7.58
CA ARG A 20 8.56 7.60 6.46
C ARG A 20 8.05 9.03 6.43
N ASP A 21 8.06 9.69 7.57
CA ASP A 21 7.51 11.02 7.79
C ASP A 21 8.59 12.08 8.01
N LEU A 22 9.84 11.66 8.28
CA LEU A 22 10.96 12.56 8.51
C LEU A 22 11.25 13.43 7.28
N TYR A 23 11.20 12.88 6.06
CA TYR A 23 11.61 13.58 4.85
C TYR A 23 10.46 14.35 4.22
N THR A 24 10.65 15.66 4.01
CA THR A 24 9.56 16.61 3.70
C THR A 24 9.45 16.99 2.22
N SER A 25 10.39 16.56 1.38
CA SER A 25 10.39 16.92 -0.04
C SER A 25 9.27 16.22 -0.83
N THR A 26 8.69 16.92 -1.81
CA THR A 26 7.70 16.35 -2.74
C THR A 26 8.22 15.09 -3.45
N TYR A 27 9.51 15.08 -3.80
CA TYR A 27 10.13 13.95 -4.47
C TYR A 27 10.17 12.71 -3.57
N PHE A 28 10.53 12.87 -2.30
CA PHE A 28 10.43 11.77 -1.32
C PHE A 28 8.99 11.30 -1.15
N ALA A 29 8.02 12.22 -1.01
CA ALA A 29 6.61 11.88 -0.89
C ALA A 29 6.10 11.04 -2.09
N LYS A 30 6.57 11.33 -3.31
CA LYS A 30 6.24 10.51 -4.50
C LYS A 30 6.85 9.13 -4.47
N LYS A 31 8.11 8.99 -4.02
CA LYS A 31 8.75 7.68 -3.86
C LYS A 31 8.09 6.85 -2.77
N ARG A 32 7.73 7.46 -1.64
CA ARG A 32 6.95 6.83 -0.57
C ARG A 32 5.60 6.34 -1.09
N ALA A 33 4.85 7.19 -1.80
CA ALA A 33 3.55 6.79 -2.37
C ALA A 33 3.70 5.59 -3.33
N TYR A 34 4.76 5.57 -4.14
CA TYR A 34 5.08 4.40 -4.96
C TYR A 34 5.34 3.17 -4.09
N ALA A 35 6.21 3.28 -3.08
CA ALA A 35 6.57 2.16 -2.22
C ALA A 35 5.35 1.57 -1.49
N GLU A 36 4.47 2.43 -0.94
CA GLU A 36 3.27 2.01 -0.21
C GLU A 36 2.15 1.47 -1.12
N THR A 37 2.14 1.82 -2.41
CA THR A 37 1.07 1.41 -3.35
C THR A 37 1.47 0.23 -4.24
N VAL A 38 2.74 0.20 -4.66
CA VAL A 38 3.28 -0.75 -5.65
C VAL A 38 4.13 -1.82 -4.98
N GLY A 39 4.78 -1.50 -3.85
CA GLY A 39 5.56 -2.45 -3.07
C GLY A 39 4.69 -3.25 -2.11
N ASP A 40 5.15 -4.46 -1.80
CA ASP A 40 4.60 -5.28 -0.71
C ASP A 40 5.28 -4.92 0.61
N GLU A 41 6.60 -4.65 0.56
CA GLU A 41 7.45 -4.30 1.69
C GLU A 41 8.40 -3.16 1.26
N TRP A 42 8.75 -2.25 2.16
CA TRP A 42 9.66 -1.15 1.81
C TRP A 42 10.48 -0.65 2.97
N ALA A 43 11.65 -0.11 2.64
CA ALA A 43 12.59 0.47 3.59
C ALA A 43 13.31 1.68 2.97
N ILE A 44 13.93 2.49 3.83
CA ILE A 44 14.62 3.72 3.45
C ILE A 44 16.12 3.46 3.41
N LEU A 45 16.73 3.80 2.28
CA LEU A 45 18.17 3.75 2.06
C LEU A 45 18.80 5.07 2.50
N SER A 46 19.49 5.06 3.64
CA SER A 46 20.06 6.23 4.31
C SER A 46 21.59 6.17 4.38
N ALA A 47 22.26 7.27 4.02
CA ALA A 47 23.72 7.41 4.16
C ALA A 47 24.19 7.44 5.61
N GLU A 48 23.33 7.84 6.55
CA GLU A 48 23.65 7.85 7.99
C GLU A 48 23.38 6.48 8.62
N HIS A 49 22.19 5.96 8.35
CA HIS A 49 21.62 4.86 9.12
C HIS A 49 21.65 3.50 8.41
N GLY A 50 22.07 3.43 7.15
CA GLY A 50 21.96 2.19 6.37
C GLY A 50 20.52 1.97 5.91
N LEU A 51 19.97 0.79 6.19
CA LEU A 51 18.58 0.44 5.87
C LEU A 51 17.65 0.70 7.06
N VAL A 52 16.61 1.49 6.85
CA VAL A 52 15.71 1.95 7.93
C VAL A 52 14.26 1.56 7.63
N GLU A 53 13.61 0.93 8.59
CA GLU A 53 12.17 0.63 8.53
C GLU A 53 11.34 1.92 8.56
N PRO A 54 10.22 1.96 7.83
CA PRO A 54 9.44 3.19 7.67
C PRO A 54 8.84 3.73 8.98
N ASP A 55 8.58 2.86 9.95
CA ASP A 55 8.03 3.17 11.27
C ASP A 55 9.11 3.44 12.34
N ALA A 56 10.40 3.29 12.01
CA ALA A 56 11.48 3.57 12.94
C ALA A 56 11.54 5.06 13.28
N GLU A 57 11.55 5.41 14.56
CA GLU A 57 11.74 6.80 15.00
C GLU A 57 13.21 7.20 14.97
N ILE A 58 13.52 8.21 14.15
CA ILE A 58 14.86 8.75 13.96
C ILE A 58 14.88 10.28 14.12
N ASP A 59 15.99 10.79 14.65
CA ASP A 59 16.27 12.22 14.77
C ASP A 59 16.73 12.80 13.42
N PRO A 60 16.50 14.09 13.14
CA PRO A 60 17.03 14.72 11.94
C PRO A 60 18.56 14.73 11.92
N TYR A 61 19.13 14.59 10.72
CA TYR A 61 20.56 14.46 10.49
C TYR A 61 20.97 15.11 9.16
N GLU A 62 22.26 15.44 9.01
CA GLU A 62 22.79 16.19 7.85
C GLU A 62 23.81 15.41 6.99
N THR A 63 23.93 14.11 7.20
CA THR A 63 24.85 13.27 6.40
C THR A 63 24.30 13.02 5.00
N HIS A 64 25.08 13.42 3.99
CA HIS A 64 24.84 13.07 2.60
C HIS A 64 25.81 11.97 2.15
N ILE A 65 25.40 11.17 1.15
CA ILE A 65 26.27 10.13 0.62
C ILE A 65 27.54 10.71 -0.01
N ASP A 66 27.43 11.90 -0.60
CA ASP A 66 28.54 12.62 -1.23
C ASP A 66 29.57 13.14 -0.20
N ASP A 67 29.24 13.14 1.10
CA ASP A 67 30.16 13.51 2.19
C ASP A 67 31.06 12.35 2.62
N LEU A 68 30.80 11.13 2.14
CA LEU A 68 31.50 9.93 2.58
C LEU A 68 32.76 9.69 1.75
N ASP A 69 33.90 9.53 2.44
CA ASP A 69 35.12 9.01 1.82
C ASP A 69 34.98 7.52 1.47
N ASP A 70 35.92 7.00 0.68
CA ASP A 70 35.89 5.59 0.23
C ASP A 70 35.83 4.60 1.40
N HIS A 71 36.47 4.91 2.53
CA HIS A 71 36.47 4.03 3.69
C HIS A 71 35.08 3.95 4.32
N ARG A 72 34.45 5.10 4.57
CA ARG A 72 33.08 5.20 5.10
C ARG A 72 32.06 4.63 4.13
N LEU A 73 32.25 4.85 2.83
CA LEU A 73 31.38 4.32 1.79
C LEU A 73 31.46 2.78 1.70
N ASN A 74 32.66 2.20 1.87
CA ASN A 74 32.81 0.74 1.99
C ASN A 74 32.12 0.18 3.24
N GLN A 75 32.22 0.88 4.38
CA GLN A 75 31.51 0.47 5.60
C GLN A 75 30.00 0.55 5.43
N LEU A 76 29.50 1.62 4.82
CA LEU A 76 28.08 1.82 4.53
C LEU A 76 27.56 0.74 3.58
N ALA A 77 28.26 0.48 2.47
CA ALA A 77 27.91 -0.56 1.51
C ALA A 77 27.83 -1.94 2.17
N HIS A 78 28.83 -2.30 2.97
CA HIS A 78 28.84 -3.57 3.70
C HIS A 78 27.67 -3.68 4.69
N ARG A 79 27.40 -2.60 5.44
CA ARG A 79 26.28 -2.54 6.38
C ARG A 79 24.94 -2.73 5.66
N ILE A 80 24.68 -1.94 4.61
CA ILE A 80 23.44 -2.02 3.82
C ILE A 80 23.28 -3.42 3.24
N GLY A 81 24.34 -4.02 2.69
CA GLY A 81 24.26 -5.38 2.14
C GLY A 81 23.84 -6.42 3.18
N MET A 82 24.45 -6.37 4.38
CA MET A 82 24.09 -7.27 5.48
C MET A 82 22.64 -7.03 5.97
N GLU A 83 22.26 -5.77 6.21
CA GLU A 83 20.92 -5.40 6.64
C GLU A 83 19.86 -5.80 5.60
N LEU A 84 20.16 -5.63 4.30
CA LEU A 84 19.27 -6.02 3.22
C LEU A 84 19.05 -7.54 3.18
N ILE A 85 20.11 -8.34 3.33
CA ILE A 85 19.99 -9.81 3.39
C ILE A 85 19.12 -10.21 4.59
N GLU A 86 19.40 -9.66 5.78
CA GLU A 86 18.62 -9.96 6.98
C GLU A 86 17.15 -9.57 6.82
N TRP A 87 16.90 -8.38 6.25
CA TRP A 87 15.57 -7.83 6.02
C TRP A 87 14.75 -8.67 5.04
N LEU A 88 15.37 -9.18 3.97
CA LEU A 88 14.77 -10.08 2.99
C LEU A 88 14.48 -11.47 3.57
N VAL A 89 15.45 -12.06 4.28
CA VAL A 89 15.29 -13.38 4.91
C VAL A 89 14.17 -13.37 5.95
N ALA A 90 14.10 -12.32 6.77
CA ALA A 90 13.06 -12.16 7.79
C ALA A 90 11.64 -12.12 7.18
N ARG A 91 11.52 -11.70 5.92
CA ARG A 91 10.26 -11.60 5.17
C ARG A 91 10.01 -12.79 4.25
N GLY A 92 10.90 -13.77 4.24
CA GLY A 92 10.78 -14.97 3.40
C GLY A 92 10.90 -14.68 1.91
N ALA A 93 11.76 -13.73 1.53
CA ALA A 93 12.02 -13.42 0.13
C ALA A 93 12.61 -14.63 -0.62
N ASP A 94 12.27 -14.78 -1.90
CA ASP A 94 12.79 -15.83 -2.78
C ASP A 94 13.16 -15.33 -4.19
N THR A 95 13.66 -16.22 -5.04
CA THR A 95 14.11 -15.92 -6.42
C THR A 95 13.03 -15.36 -7.36
N GLY A 96 11.75 -15.53 -7.03
CA GLY A 96 10.61 -14.97 -7.76
C GLY A 96 10.27 -13.53 -7.37
N ASP A 97 10.94 -12.98 -6.37
CA ASP A 97 10.73 -11.61 -5.90
C ASP A 97 11.58 -10.57 -6.64
N GLU A 98 11.21 -9.31 -6.48
CA GLU A 98 11.89 -8.16 -7.06
C GLU A 98 12.24 -7.13 -5.98
N ILE A 99 13.47 -6.63 -6.01
CA ILE A 99 13.92 -5.46 -5.27
C ILE A 99 13.98 -4.27 -6.22
N ILE A 100 13.23 -3.22 -5.89
CA ILE A 100 13.11 -2.00 -6.69
C ILE A 100 13.84 -0.87 -5.95
N VAL A 101 14.94 -0.37 -6.50
CA VAL A 101 15.73 0.69 -5.88
C VAL A 101 15.35 2.05 -6.46
N LEU A 102 14.68 2.87 -5.66
CA LEU A 102 14.26 4.24 -5.97
C LEU A 102 15.22 5.25 -5.34
N ALA A 103 16.46 5.25 -5.83
CA ALA A 103 17.50 6.19 -5.43
C ALA A 103 18.17 6.83 -6.65
N GLY A 104 18.71 8.03 -6.49
CA GLY A 104 19.45 8.71 -7.56
C GLY A 104 20.81 8.05 -7.82
N ARG A 105 21.40 8.33 -8.98
CA ARG A 105 22.71 7.78 -9.39
C ARG A 105 23.83 8.01 -8.36
N SER A 106 23.84 9.17 -7.68
CA SER A 106 24.81 9.45 -6.61
C SER A 106 24.73 8.47 -5.44
N TYR A 107 23.56 7.85 -5.22
CA TYR A 107 23.39 6.75 -4.27
C TYR A 107 23.74 5.39 -4.89
N VAL A 108 23.18 5.13 -6.07
CA VAL A 108 23.21 3.78 -6.66
C VAL A 108 24.60 3.40 -7.15
N ASP A 109 25.27 4.27 -7.90
CA ASP A 109 26.58 3.97 -8.51
C ASP A 109 27.61 3.51 -7.47
N PRO A 110 27.89 4.28 -6.39
CA PRO A 110 28.91 3.87 -5.41
C PRO A 110 28.56 2.60 -4.64
N LEU A 111 27.27 2.37 -4.36
CA LEU A 111 26.81 1.16 -3.66
C LEU A 111 26.87 -0.07 -4.57
N ARG A 112 26.52 0.09 -5.85
CA ARG A 112 26.54 -0.99 -6.84
C ARG A 112 27.96 -1.44 -7.13
N GLU A 113 28.91 -0.51 -7.27
CA GLU A 113 30.34 -0.80 -7.44
C GLU A 113 30.92 -1.65 -6.30
N ARG A 114 30.30 -1.60 -5.12
CA ARG A 114 30.67 -2.35 -3.92
C ARG A 114 29.83 -3.61 -3.71
N GLU A 115 29.12 -4.06 -4.75
CA GLU A 115 28.31 -5.28 -4.77
C GLU A 115 27.16 -5.32 -3.74
N THR A 116 26.77 -4.16 -3.19
CA THR A 116 25.76 -4.02 -2.12
C THR A 116 24.44 -4.74 -2.44
N PHE A 117 24.03 -4.75 -3.71
CA PHE A 117 22.76 -5.30 -4.18
C PHE A 117 22.88 -6.67 -4.88
N HIS A 118 24.05 -7.34 -4.83
CA HIS A 118 24.27 -8.58 -5.58
C HIS A 118 24.75 -9.74 -4.69
N ALA A 119 25.57 -9.47 -3.69
CA ALA A 119 26.12 -10.52 -2.85
C ALA A 119 25.05 -11.13 -1.93
N GLY A 120 24.72 -12.41 -2.12
CA GLY A 120 23.78 -13.14 -1.24
C GLY A 120 22.31 -12.75 -1.39
N ILE A 121 21.96 -12.04 -2.47
CA ILE A 121 20.59 -11.59 -2.75
C ILE A 121 20.01 -12.48 -3.84
N GLU A 122 18.95 -13.21 -3.50
CA GLU A 122 18.22 -14.09 -4.43
C GLU A 122 17.20 -13.35 -5.32
N PRO A 123 16.44 -12.36 -4.81
CA PRO A 123 15.53 -11.59 -5.64
C PRO A 123 16.24 -10.85 -6.78
N SER A 124 15.52 -10.65 -7.88
CA SER A 124 16.00 -9.78 -8.96
C SER A 124 16.05 -8.32 -8.50
N VAL A 125 17.04 -7.53 -8.97
CA VAL A 125 17.18 -6.12 -8.59
C VAL A 125 16.97 -5.22 -9.80
N SER A 126 16.12 -4.20 -9.65
CA SER A 126 15.87 -3.18 -10.66
C SER A 126 16.20 -1.78 -10.17
N PHE A 127 16.62 -0.93 -11.11
CA PHE A 127 17.00 0.47 -10.90
C PHE A 127 16.21 1.32 -11.90
N PRO A 128 14.90 1.54 -11.70
CA PRO A 128 14.02 2.06 -12.74
C PRO A 128 14.47 3.40 -13.32
N PHE A 129 15.02 4.29 -12.49
CA PHE A 129 15.48 5.60 -12.94
C PHE A 129 16.66 5.51 -13.91
N GLU A 130 17.56 4.54 -13.72
CA GLU A 130 18.68 4.30 -14.64
C GLU A 130 18.27 3.51 -15.87
N GLN A 131 17.51 2.42 -15.66
CA GLN A 131 17.11 1.50 -16.73
C GLN A 131 16.18 2.15 -17.75
N LEU A 132 15.38 3.14 -17.33
CA LEU A 132 14.48 3.90 -18.20
C LEU A 132 15.07 5.26 -18.62
N ASP A 133 16.34 5.52 -18.28
CA ASP A 133 17.05 6.78 -18.54
C ASP A 133 16.28 8.04 -18.12
N LEU A 134 15.64 7.98 -16.94
CA LEU A 134 14.89 9.09 -16.35
C LEU A 134 15.86 10.04 -15.64
N GLY A 135 16.57 10.86 -16.43
CA GLY A 135 17.63 11.73 -15.92
C GLY A 135 17.13 12.87 -15.02
N GLY A 136 15.95 13.44 -15.32
CA GLY A 136 15.40 14.55 -14.56
C GLY A 136 14.52 14.12 -13.38
N ILE A 137 14.63 14.84 -12.24
CA ILE A 137 13.72 14.65 -11.09
C ILE A 137 12.24 14.80 -11.52
N GLY A 138 11.95 15.70 -12.46
CA GLY A 138 10.60 15.86 -13.02
C GLY A 138 10.08 14.62 -13.76
N GLU A 139 10.92 14.00 -14.60
CA GLU A 139 10.59 12.78 -15.34
C GLU A 139 10.38 11.60 -14.38
N GLN A 140 11.26 11.46 -13.39
CA GLN A 140 11.14 10.46 -12.35
C GLN A 140 9.85 10.65 -11.54
N MET A 141 9.49 11.87 -11.15
CA MET A 141 8.23 12.15 -10.45
C MET A 141 6.99 11.85 -11.30
N SER A 142 7.02 12.14 -12.60
CA SER A 142 5.93 11.79 -13.52
C SER A 142 5.75 10.28 -13.58
N TRP A 143 6.85 9.57 -13.82
CA TRP A 143 6.86 8.11 -13.88
C TRP A 143 6.37 7.46 -12.58
N LEU A 144 6.82 7.93 -11.42
CA LEU A 144 6.32 7.46 -10.11
C LEU A 144 4.81 7.65 -10.00
N GLY A 145 4.31 8.82 -10.39
CA GLY A 145 2.88 9.14 -10.36
C GLY A 145 2.04 8.26 -11.29
N GLU A 146 2.51 8.03 -12.51
CA GLU A 146 1.86 7.14 -13.49
C GLU A 146 1.78 5.70 -12.97
N ARG A 147 2.86 5.20 -12.35
CA ARG A 147 2.90 3.85 -11.79
C ARG A 147 1.95 3.68 -10.61
N VAL A 148 1.87 4.68 -9.72
CA VAL A 148 0.89 4.68 -8.61
C VAL A 148 -0.53 4.70 -9.18
N ALA A 149 -0.82 5.57 -10.13
CA ALA A 149 -2.15 5.67 -10.73
C ALA A 149 -2.58 4.36 -11.42
N ALA A 150 -1.66 3.70 -12.14
CA ALA A 150 -1.91 2.41 -12.76
C ALA A 150 -2.21 1.32 -11.72
N ALA A 151 -1.39 1.22 -10.66
CA ALA A 151 -1.59 0.24 -9.60
C ALA A 151 -2.93 0.45 -8.86
N THR A 152 -3.30 1.70 -8.54
CA THR A 152 -4.60 2.01 -7.94
C THR A 152 -5.77 1.65 -8.87
N ALA A 153 -5.64 1.89 -10.17
CA ALA A 153 -6.68 1.56 -11.15
C ALA A 153 -6.89 0.05 -11.29
N GLU A 154 -5.80 -0.72 -11.31
CA GLU A 154 -5.85 -2.19 -11.31
C GLU A 154 -6.54 -2.72 -10.06
N GLN A 155 -6.18 -2.19 -8.88
CA GLN A 155 -6.81 -2.56 -7.60
C GLN A 155 -8.30 -2.21 -7.54
N SER A 156 -8.70 -1.06 -8.10
CA SER A 156 -10.12 -0.65 -8.20
C SER A 156 -10.92 -1.55 -9.15
N THR A 157 -10.30 -2.00 -10.24
CA THR A 157 -10.94 -2.89 -11.22
C THR A 157 -11.20 -4.28 -10.65
N LEU A 158 -10.41 -4.71 -9.65
CA LEU A 158 -10.62 -5.98 -8.94
C LEU A 158 -11.76 -5.92 -7.89
N ILE A 159 -12.28 -4.72 -7.56
CA ILE A 159 -13.35 -4.52 -6.58
C ILE A 159 -14.74 -4.51 -7.22
N THR A 160 -14.85 -4.48 -8.56
CA THR A 160 -16.13 -4.67 -9.24
C THR A 160 -16.08 -5.98 -10.01
N ASP A 161 -16.94 -6.92 -9.63
CA ASP A 161 -17.13 -8.23 -10.27
C ASP A 161 -17.74 -8.13 -11.68
N GLY A 162 -17.71 -6.95 -12.32
CA GLY A 162 -18.28 -6.72 -13.65
C GLY A 162 -19.75 -7.16 -13.77
N GLY A 163 -20.45 -7.33 -12.64
CA GLY A 163 -21.85 -7.72 -12.62
C GLY A 163 -22.68 -6.63 -13.26
N GLU A 164 -23.68 -7.02 -14.04
CA GLU A 164 -24.72 -6.08 -14.46
C GLU A 164 -25.25 -5.34 -13.21
N PRO A 165 -25.56 -4.03 -13.32
CA PRO A 165 -26.11 -3.28 -12.20
C PRO A 165 -27.27 -4.07 -11.58
N LEU A 166 -27.12 -4.43 -10.31
CA LEU A 166 -28.17 -5.13 -9.58
C LEU A 166 -29.43 -4.26 -9.62
N THR A 167 -30.58 -4.84 -9.96
CA THR A 167 -31.86 -4.13 -10.02
C THR A 167 -32.60 -4.22 -8.69
N CYS A 168 -33.31 -3.17 -8.32
CA CYS A 168 -34.23 -3.21 -7.18
C CYS A 168 -35.33 -4.27 -7.42
N ASP A 169 -35.62 -5.13 -6.44
CA ASP A 169 -36.66 -6.16 -6.56
C ASP A 169 -38.08 -5.61 -6.30
N ASP A 170 -38.24 -4.30 -6.11
CA ASP A 170 -39.56 -3.69 -5.98
C ASP A 170 -40.19 -3.57 -7.38
N LYS A 171 -41.39 -4.14 -7.54
CA LYS A 171 -42.06 -4.27 -8.84
C LYS A 171 -42.35 -2.93 -9.53
N ASP A 172 -42.32 -1.85 -8.77
CA ASP A 172 -42.58 -0.48 -9.24
C ASP A 172 -41.31 0.39 -9.18
N CYS A 173 -40.10 -0.21 -9.18
CA CYS A 173 -38.81 0.49 -9.09
C CYS A 173 -37.81 0.02 -10.14
N ASP A 174 -37.29 0.96 -10.94
CA ASP A 174 -36.26 0.72 -11.96
C ASP A 174 -34.87 1.22 -11.53
N GLU A 175 -34.69 1.56 -10.25
CA GLU A 175 -33.41 2.07 -9.74
C GLU A 175 -32.40 0.95 -9.45
N PRO A 176 -31.09 1.24 -9.57
CA PRO A 176 -30.06 0.29 -9.18
C PRO A 176 -30.14 -0.02 -7.67
N ALA A 177 -30.04 -1.30 -7.34
CA ALA A 177 -29.97 -1.77 -5.97
C ALA A 177 -28.61 -1.41 -5.36
N HIS A 178 -28.66 -0.97 -4.11
CA HIS A 178 -27.46 -0.58 -3.34
C HIS A 178 -27.19 -1.52 -2.17
N VAL A 179 -28.20 -2.26 -1.71
CA VAL A 179 -28.11 -3.12 -0.52
C VAL A 179 -28.92 -4.40 -0.72
N ARG A 180 -28.42 -5.49 -0.13
CA ARG A 180 -29.24 -6.69 0.14
C ARG A 180 -30.01 -6.47 1.43
N VAL A 181 -31.30 -6.76 1.42
CA VAL A 181 -32.19 -6.56 2.57
C VAL A 181 -32.70 -7.89 3.10
N PHE A 182 -33.09 -7.88 4.36
CA PHE A 182 -33.55 -9.04 5.11
C PHE A 182 -34.77 -8.60 5.92
N PRO A 183 -35.72 -9.48 6.24
CA PRO A 183 -36.75 -10.04 5.34
C PRO A 183 -37.54 -8.96 4.57
N THR A 184 -38.29 -9.31 3.52
CA THR A 184 -39.30 -8.40 2.95
C THR A 184 -40.68 -8.97 3.24
N HIS A 185 -41.66 -8.13 3.62
CA HIS A 185 -43.02 -8.57 3.93
C HIS A 185 -43.15 -9.64 5.05
N GLY A 186 -42.13 -9.77 5.91
CA GLY A 186 -42.12 -10.78 6.98
C GLY A 186 -41.70 -12.19 6.54
N GLU A 187 -41.25 -12.37 5.29
CA GLU A 187 -40.67 -13.61 4.78
C GLU A 187 -39.16 -13.46 4.60
N THR A 188 -38.38 -14.46 5.06
CA THR A 188 -36.93 -14.48 4.88
C THR A 188 -36.58 -14.77 3.42
N ASP A 189 -36.29 -13.71 2.67
CA ASP A 189 -35.62 -13.78 1.38
C ASP A 189 -34.20 -13.23 1.54
N HIS A 190 -33.20 -14.11 1.44
CA HIS A 190 -31.78 -13.78 1.60
C HIS A 190 -31.15 -13.20 0.32
N SER A 191 -31.91 -13.16 -0.78
CA SER A 191 -31.51 -12.63 -2.07
C SER A 191 -32.10 -11.26 -2.38
N ALA A 192 -33.05 -10.76 -1.59
CA ALA A 192 -33.76 -9.52 -1.88
C ALA A 192 -32.83 -8.30 -1.95
N LEU A 193 -32.99 -7.53 -3.03
CA LEU A 193 -32.23 -6.33 -3.36
C LEU A 193 -33.12 -5.09 -3.33
N ARG A 194 -32.60 -3.98 -2.77
CA ARG A 194 -33.29 -2.70 -2.72
C ARG A 194 -32.39 -1.54 -3.13
N CYS A 195 -32.96 -0.57 -3.83
CA CYS A 195 -32.39 0.77 -3.91
C CYS A 195 -32.56 1.48 -2.55
N ARG A 196 -31.93 2.65 -2.40
CA ARG A 196 -32.00 3.42 -1.15
C ARG A 196 -33.44 3.78 -0.77
N ASP A 197 -34.19 4.33 -1.72
CA ASP A 197 -35.53 4.87 -1.45
C ASP A 197 -36.54 3.77 -1.12
N CYS A 198 -36.45 2.63 -1.81
CA CYS A 198 -37.29 1.47 -1.49
C CYS A 198 -36.92 0.83 -0.16
N TYR A 199 -35.63 0.81 0.22
CA TYR A 199 -35.21 0.36 1.55
C TYR A 199 -35.76 1.27 2.64
N GLU A 200 -35.62 2.58 2.51
CA GLU A 200 -36.10 3.55 3.52
C GLU A 200 -37.62 3.45 3.67
N ARG A 201 -38.37 3.37 2.56
CA ARG A 201 -39.82 3.13 2.56
C ARG A 201 -40.20 1.82 3.24
N ASP A 202 -39.45 0.75 2.99
CA ASP A 202 -39.69 -0.54 3.61
C ASP A 202 -39.36 -0.49 5.12
N ALA A 203 -38.28 0.18 5.52
CA ALA A 203 -37.87 0.33 6.92
C ALA A 203 -38.86 1.16 7.76
N GLU A 204 -39.55 2.12 7.16
CA GLU A 204 -40.59 2.92 7.83
C GLU A 204 -41.91 2.16 8.06
N ARG A 205 -42.08 0.99 7.44
CA ARG A 205 -43.29 0.19 7.63
C ARG A 205 -43.14 -0.74 8.84
N ASP A 206 -44.19 -0.81 9.67
CA ASP A 206 -44.25 -1.59 10.93
C ASP A 206 -44.14 -3.13 10.80
N TRP A 207 -43.67 -3.68 9.67
CA TRP A 207 -43.55 -5.12 9.48
C TRP A 207 -42.29 -5.68 10.15
N PHE A 208 -41.19 -4.93 10.24
CA PHE A 208 -39.99 -5.34 10.99
C PHE A 208 -40.32 -5.56 12.46
N ASP A 209 -41.01 -4.60 13.06
CA ASP A 209 -41.51 -4.65 14.43
C ASP A 209 -42.45 -5.84 14.66
N ARG A 210 -43.32 -6.13 13.69
CA ARG A 210 -44.24 -7.27 13.74
C ARG A 210 -43.51 -8.61 13.67
N TRP A 211 -42.54 -8.72 12.76
CA TRP A 211 -41.72 -9.91 12.56
C TRP A 211 -40.81 -10.17 13.76
N ALA A 212 -40.16 -9.14 14.30
CA ALA A 212 -39.33 -9.23 15.51
C ALA A 212 -40.14 -9.70 16.73
N ARG A 213 -41.37 -9.21 16.92
CA ARG A 213 -42.30 -9.72 17.95
C ARG A 213 -42.70 -11.17 17.71
N GLN A 214 -42.83 -11.61 16.45
CA GLN A 214 -43.13 -12.99 16.11
C GLN A 214 -41.99 -13.96 16.43
N ILE A 215 -40.74 -13.53 16.27
CA ILE A 215 -39.56 -14.29 16.69
C ILE A 215 -39.51 -14.39 18.22
N GLN A 216 -39.65 -13.25 18.92
CA GLN A 216 -39.62 -13.21 20.39
C GLN A 216 -40.74 -14.04 21.03
N SER A 217 -41.90 -14.17 20.38
CA SER A 217 -43.01 -15.00 20.87
C SER A 217 -42.85 -16.50 20.58
N ARG A 218 -41.96 -16.90 19.65
CA ARG A 218 -41.63 -18.30 19.39
C ARG A 218 -40.62 -18.88 20.38
N ASP A 219 -39.71 -18.06 20.92
CA ASP A 219 -38.71 -18.50 21.90
C ASP A 219 -39.23 -18.56 23.35
N GLY A 220 -40.45 -18.07 23.61
CA GLY A 220 -41.08 -18.06 24.94
C GLY A 220 -41.97 -19.27 25.27
N GLY A 221 -41.99 -20.29 24.42
CA GLY A 221 -43.02 -21.32 24.40
C GLY A 221 -42.54 -22.76 24.24
N ASP A 222 -41.47 -23.17 24.91
CA ASP A 222 -41.34 -24.58 25.30
C ASP A 222 -40.56 -24.71 26.61
N GLY A 223 -41.30 -25.11 27.65
CA GLY A 223 -40.89 -25.05 29.04
C GLY A 223 -42.02 -25.57 29.93
N ARG A 224 -42.52 -26.76 29.61
CA ARG A 224 -43.31 -27.60 30.51
C ARG A 224 -42.81 -29.03 30.45
#